data_AF-A0A8T1F2Z3-F1
#
_entry.id   AF-A0A8T1F2Z3-F1
#
_cell.length_a   1.000
_cell.length_b   1.000
_cell.length_c   1.000
_cell.angle_alpha   90.00
_cell.angle_beta   90.00
_cell.angle_gamma   90.00
#
_symmetry.space_group_name_H-M   'P 1'
#
loop_
_entity.id
_entity.type
_entity.pdbx_description
1 polymer ?
#
loop_
_entity_poly.entity_id
_entity_poly.type
_entity_poly.pdbx_seq_one_letter_code
_entity_poly.pdbx_strand_id
1 'polypeptide(L)'
;MESLPREQDSEKSAVDPRRRCTSQGGANAKVILQYLRERTGKTTILRDVHNLVQSIKTRQKGGLTDAERARTVLEECCDQNGGNSADLVIFGERDVATVVTFQTAKMKRVYEAFPEVIMVDSTQNTNTNRYKLFSYVVHVFGKGQYVHHALVESEER
;
A
#
# COMPACT_ATOMS: atom_id res chain seq x y z
N MET A 1 49.84 -21.63 24.77
CA MET A 1 49.61 -21.37 23.33
C MET A 1 48.72 -22.51 22.86
N GLU A 2 47.40 -22.36 23.04
CA GLU A 2 46.40 -23.33 22.63
C GLU A 2 45.46 -22.60 21.67
N SER A 3 45.45 -23.07 20.43
CA SER A 3 44.64 -22.56 19.32
C SER A 3 43.27 -23.22 19.35
N LEU A 4 42.23 -22.42 19.62
CA LEU A 4 40.83 -22.83 19.54
C LEU A 4 40.35 -22.89 18.07
N PRO A 5 39.41 -23.79 17.73
CA PRO A 5 39.03 -24.08 16.35
C PRO A 5 38.07 -23.04 15.78
N ARG A 6 38.12 -22.90 14.45
CA ARG A 6 37.19 -22.10 13.63
C ARG A 6 35.78 -22.70 13.70
N GLU A 7 34.85 -22.03 14.37
CA GLU A 7 33.42 -22.22 14.14
C GLU A 7 33.02 -21.52 12.83
N GLN A 8 32.93 -22.31 11.76
CA GLN A 8 31.98 -22.01 10.69
C GLN A 8 30.65 -22.61 11.15
N ASP A 9 29.66 -21.77 11.44
CA ASP A 9 28.28 -22.24 11.40
C ASP A 9 27.27 -21.10 11.11
N SER A 10 26.69 -21.20 9.91
CA SER A 10 25.26 -21.07 9.69
C SER A 10 24.58 -19.69 9.81
N GLU A 11 25.03 -18.71 9.03
CA GLU A 11 24.15 -17.58 8.67
C GLU A 11 23.16 -18.01 7.56
N LYS A 12 22.26 -18.95 7.90
CA LYS A 12 21.06 -19.19 7.10
C LYS A 12 20.10 -18.03 7.34
N SER A 13 20.17 -17.07 6.42
CA SER A 13 19.18 -16.05 6.12
C SER A 13 17.75 -16.49 6.49
N ALA A 14 17.28 -16.04 7.66
CA ALA A 14 15.88 -16.06 8.01
C ALA A 14 15.19 -14.94 7.23
N VAL A 15 14.74 -15.26 6.02
CA VAL A 15 13.90 -14.36 5.24
C VAL A 15 12.59 -14.14 6.00
N ASP A 16 12.40 -12.93 6.53
CA ASP A 16 11.18 -12.50 7.20
C ASP A 16 9.96 -12.72 6.27
N PRO A 17 8.98 -13.57 6.66
CA PRO A 17 7.81 -13.87 5.83
C PRO A 17 6.92 -12.64 5.56
N ARG A 18 7.16 -11.50 6.22
CA ARG A 18 6.44 -10.24 5.99
C ARG A 18 7.10 -9.33 4.95
N ARG A 19 8.32 -9.62 4.50
CA ARG A 19 8.98 -8.90 3.40
C ARG A 19 8.86 -9.66 2.09
N ARG A 20 7.71 -9.54 1.44
CA ARG A 20 7.61 -9.79 0.00
C ARG A 20 6.75 -8.74 -0.68
N CYS A 21 7.20 -7.48 -0.61
CA CYS A 21 6.78 -6.48 -1.59
C CYS A 21 7.43 -6.88 -2.92
N THR A 22 6.64 -7.45 -3.83
CA THR A 22 7.07 -7.67 -5.21
C THR A 22 7.27 -6.30 -5.86
N SER A 23 8.51 -5.83 -5.90
CA SER A 23 8.89 -4.69 -6.72
C SER A 23 8.59 -5.01 -8.18
N GLN A 24 7.86 -4.11 -8.83
CA GLN A 24 7.42 -4.12 -10.23
C GLN A 24 6.20 -5.00 -10.56
N GLY A 25 5.06 -4.33 -10.80
CA GLY A 25 4.07 -4.78 -11.78
C GLY A 25 3.23 -6.01 -11.42
N GLY A 26 2.53 -5.99 -10.29
CA GLY A 26 1.52 -7.00 -9.96
C GLY A 26 2.09 -8.38 -9.62
N ALA A 27 1.40 -9.12 -8.76
CA ALA A 27 1.83 -10.47 -8.41
C ALA A 27 1.74 -11.39 -9.63
N ASN A 28 2.84 -12.09 -9.95
CA ASN A 28 2.87 -13.10 -11.02
C ASN A 28 1.83 -14.20 -10.74
N ALA A 29 1.10 -14.67 -11.76
CA ALA A 29 0.07 -15.70 -11.63
C ALA A 29 0.58 -16.98 -10.90
N LYS A 30 1.86 -17.33 -11.05
CA LYS A 30 2.48 -18.44 -10.32
C LYS A 30 2.59 -18.18 -8.82
N VAL A 31 2.91 -16.95 -8.43
CA VAL A 31 3.00 -16.54 -7.02
C VAL A 31 1.61 -16.53 -6.37
N ILE A 32 0.60 -16.03 -7.09
CA ILE A 32 -0.80 -16.07 -6.63
C ILE A 32 -1.27 -17.52 -6.46
N LEU A 33 -0.94 -18.38 -7.43
CA LEU A 33 -1.30 -19.80 -7.37
C LEU A 33 -0.70 -20.49 -6.13
N GLN A 34 0.58 -20.24 -5.86
CA GLN A 34 1.28 -20.81 -4.71
C GLN A 34 0.63 -20.36 -3.40
N TYR A 35 0.35 -19.06 -3.26
CA TYR A 35 -0.32 -18.50 -2.10
C TYR A 35 -1.70 -19.15 -1.86
N LEU A 36 -2.49 -19.35 -2.92
CA LEU A 36 -3.82 -19.96 -2.79
C LEU A 36 -3.76 -21.41 -2.31
N ARG A 37 -2.81 -22.20 -2.80
CA ARG A 37 -2.62 -23.60 -2.37
C ARG A 37 -2.22 -23.68 -0.90
N GLU A 38 -1.27 -22.85 -0.47
CA GLU A 38 -0.79 -22.80 0.91
C GLU A 38 -1.89 -22.36 1.89
N ARG A 39 -2.75 -21.42 1.50
CA ARG A 39 -3.79 -20.85 2.37
C ARG A 39 -5.07 -21.68 2.43
N THR A 40 -5.47 -22.29 1.32
CA THR A 40 -6.80 -22.91 1.20
C THR A 40 -6.78 -24.43 1.17
N GLY A 41 -5.61 -25.04 0.92
CA GLY A 41 -5.50 -26.49 0.71
C GLY A 41 -6.22 -27.01 -0.54
N LYS A 42 -6.80 -26.12 -1.37
CA LYS A 42 -7.54 -26.50 -2.57
C LYS A 42 -6.59 -26.76 -3.73
N THR A 43 -6.96 -27.71 -4.58
CA THR A 43 -6.25 -28.03 -5.83
C THR A 43 -6.56 -26.99 -6.91
N THR A 44 -6.07 -25.77 -6.72
CA THR A 44 -6.16 -24.71 -7.75
C THR A 44 -5.13 -24.94 -8.85
N ILE A 45 -5.49 -24.62 -10.09
CA ILE A 45 -4.61 -24.65 -11.26
C ILE A 45 -4.35 -23.24 -11.80
N LEU A 46 -3.32 -23.10 -12.65
CA LEU A 46 -2.93 -21.81 -13.21
C LEU A 46 -4.06 -21.14 -14.00
N ARG A 47 -4.92 -21.94 -14.66
CA ARG A 47 -6.11 -21.46 -15.37
C ARG A 47 -7.08 -20.75 -14.43
N ASP A 48 -7.27 -21.26 -13.21
CA ASP A 48 -8.18 -20.64 -12.23
C ASP A 48 -7.67 -19.26 -11.82
N VAL A 49 -6.35 -19.11 -11.66
CA VAL A 49 -5.72 -17.82 -11.37
C VAL A 49 -5.86 -16.87 -12.55
N HIS A 50 -5.66 -17.34 -13.78
CA HIS A 50 -5.88 -16.51 -14.96
C HIS A 50 -7.35 -16.07 -15.07
N ASN A 51 -8.31 -16.97 -14.86
CA ASN A 51 -9.73 -16.66 -14.86
C ASN A 51 -10.10 -15.67 -13.75
N LEU A 52 -9.53 -15.81 -12.55
CA LEU A 52 -9.70 -14.88 -11.44
C LEU A 52 -9.14 -13.50 -11.78
N VAL A 53 -7.91 -13.43 -12.30
CA VAL A 53 -7.30 -12.16 -12.70
C VAL A 53 -8.09 -11.51 -13.84
N GLN A 54 -8.57 -12.30 -14.81
CA GLN A 54 -9.40 -11.81 -15.89
C GLN A 54 -10.76 -11.33 -15.40
N SER A 55 -11.42 -12.04 -14.48
CA SER A 55 -12.71 -11.65 -13.92
C SER A 55 -12.60 -10.38 -13.07
N ILE A 56 -11.50 -10.22 -12.33
CA ILE A 56 -11.19 -8.97 -11.62
C ILE A 56 -11.00 -7.83 -12.62
N LYS A 57 -10.24 -8.06 -13.71
CA LYS A 57 -10.03 -7.04 -14.76
C LYS A 57 -11.31 -6.66 -15.51
N THR A 58 -12.18 -7.62 -15.83
CA THR A 58 -13.45 -7.33 -16.49
C THR A 58 -14.43 -6.63 -15.55
N ARG A 59 -14.46 -7.02 -14.27
CA ARG A 59 -15.23 -6.31 -13.24
C ARG A 59 -14.75 -4.87 -13.06
N GLN A 60 -13.43 -4.64 -13.13
CA GLN A 60 -12.85 -3.29 -13.12
C GLN A 60 -13.18 -2.50 -14.40
N LYS A 61 -13.34 -3.14 -15.55
CA LYS A 61 -13.73 -2.48 -16.81
C LYS A 61 -15.23 -2.15 -16.90
N GLY A 62 -16.07 -2.79 -16.07
CA GLY A 62 -17.53 -2.78 -16.22
C GLY A 62 -18.31 -1.93 -15.22
N GLY A 63 -17.66 -1.08 -14.41
CA GLY A 63 -18.40 -0.27 -13.43
C GLY A 63 -17.53 0.79 -12.79
N LEU A 64 -18.02 2.03 -12.87
CA LEU A 64 -17.48 3.26 -12.30
C LEU A 64 -16.10 3.67 -12.84
N THR A 65 -15.95 4.96 -13.11
CA THR A 65 -14.66 5.61 -13.41
C THR A 65 -13.70 5.49 -12.22
N ASP A 66 -12.40 5.65 -12.46
CA ASP A 66 -11.39 5.62 -11.39
C ASP A 66 -11.70 6.64 -10.29
N ALA A 67 -12.22 7.81 -10.64
CA ALA A 67 -12.64 8.86 -9.73
C ALA A 67 -13.83 8.44 -8.86
N GLU A 68 -14.88 7.88 -9.45
CA GLU A 68 -16.05 7.38 -8.72
C GLU A 68 -15.65 6.26 -7.74
N ARG A 69 -14.81 5.33 -8.18
CA ARG A 69 -14.31 4.26 -7.30
C ARG A 69 -13.45 4.81 -6.17
N ALA A 70 -12.57 5.77 -6.45
CA ALA A 70 -11.77 6.42 -5.42
C ALA A 70 -12.66 7.12 -4.39
N ARG A 71 -13.68 7.86 -4.85
CA ARG A 71 -14.66 8.52 -3.98
C ARG A 71 -15.37 7.52 -3.06
N THR A 72 -15.90 6.42 -3.60
CA THR A 72 -16.55 5.38 -2.79
C THR A 72 -15.61 4.83 -1.71
N VAL A 73 -14.34 4.58 -2.05
CA VAL A 73 -13.35 4.09 -1.07
C VAL A 73 -13.06 5.12 0.04
N LEU A 74 -13.01 6.41 -0.30
CA LEU A 74 -12.80 7.47 0.70
C LEU A 74 -14.02 7.63 1.62
N GLU A 75 -15.23 7.55 1.07
CA GLU A 75 -16.48 7.57 1.85
C GLU A 75 -16.56 6.34 2.78
N GLU A 76 -16.31 5.13 2.26
CA GLU A 76 -16.23 3.91 3.07
C GLU A 76 -15.16 4.03 4.18
N CYS A 77 -14.02 4.67 3.90
CA CYS A 77 -12.98 4.91 4.90
C CYS A 77 -13.51 5.80 6.04
N CYS A 78 -14.21 6.89 5.72
CA CYS A 78 -14.82 7.77 6.73
C CYS A 78 -15.90 7.03 7.55
N ASP A 79 -16.74 6.22 6.90
CA ASP A 79 -17.85 5.51 7.55
C ASP A 79 -17.39 4.38 8.48
N GLN A 80 -16.23 3.77 8.21
CA GLN A 80 -15.69 2.69 9.03
C GLN A 80 -15.41 3.09 10.48
N ASN A 81 -15.10 4.37 10.74
CA ASN A 81 -14.84 4.86 12.09
C ASN A 81 -15.02 6.38 12.15
N GLY A 82 -15.79 6.89 13.11
CA GLY A 82 -16.05 8.34 13.24
C GLY A 82 -14.82 9.24 13.47
N GLY A 83 -13.62 8.67 13.68
CA GLY A 83 -12.37 9.42 13.71
C GLY A 83 -11.57 9.40 12.39
N ASN A 84 -11.97 8.62 11.39
CA ASN A 84 -11.36 8.63 10.06
C ASN A 84 -11.75 9.92 9.32
N SER A 85 -10.89 10.41 8.44
CA SER A 85 -11.21 11.53 7.55
C SER A 85 -10.53 11.34 6.21
N ALA A 86 -11.15 11.91 5.18
CA ALA A 86 -10.60 12.04 3.85
C ALA A 86 -11.03 13.39 3.28
N ASP A 87 -10.10 14.06 2.61
CA ASP A 87 -10.33 15.37 2.02
C ASP A 87 -9.87 15.36 0.55
N LEU A 88 -10.67 15.96 -0.32
CA LEU A 88 -10.33 16.21 -1.73
C LEU A 88 -10.19 17.71 -1.95
N VAL A 89 -9.02 18.11 -2.44
CA VAL A 89 -8.72 19.49 -2.83
C VAL A 89 -8.66 19.55 -4.35
N ILE A 90 -9.54 20.33 -4.95
CA ILE A 90 -9.63 20.56 -6.39
C ILE A 90 -9.07 21.95 -6.65
N PHE A 91 -8.01 22.07 -7.45
CA PHE A 91 -7.48 23.36 -7.89
C PHE A 91 -7.76 23.62 -9.37
N GLY A 92 -8.08 24.87 -9.70
CA GLY A 92 -8.33 25.32 -11.08
C GLY A 92 -9.71 24.95 -11.62
N GLU A 93 -9.89 25.17 -12.92
CA GLU A 93 -11.20 25.06 -13.59
C GLU A 93 -11.55 23.64 -14.05
N ARG A 94 -10.62 22.69 -13.99
CA ARG A 94 -10.74 21.38 -14.66
C ARG A 94 -11.46 20.28 -13.86
N ASP A 95 -12.04 20.58 -12.70
CA ASP A 95 -12.71 19.59 -11.81
C ASP A 95 -11.87 18.32 -11.55
N VAL A 96 -10.54 18.48 -11.50
CA VAL A 96 -9.59 17.41 -11.18
C VAL A 96 -9.09 17.63 -9.75
N ALA A 97 -9.23 16.61 -8.91
CA ALA A 97 -8.75 16.64 -7.53
C ALA A 97 -7.21 16.67 -7.49
N THR A 98 -6.60 17.82 -7.28
CA THR A 98 -5.14 17.96 -7.24
C THR A 98 -4.53 17.27 -6.02
N VAL A 99 -5.22 17.25 -4.89
CA VAL A 99 -4.77 16.54 -3.68
C VAL A 99 -5.90 15.74 -3.10
N VAL A 100 -5.64 14.47 -2.83
CA VAL A 100 -6.54 13.58 -2.08
C VAL A 100 -5.82 13.12 -0.84
N THR A 101 -6.36 13.43 0.34
CA THR A 101 -5.80 12.98 1.61
C THR A 101 -6.75 12.02 2.30
N PHE A 102 -6.19 11.10 3.08
CA PHE A 102 -6.96 10.21 3.94
C PHE A 102 -6.15 9.83 5.18
N GLN A 103 -6.84 9.78 6.31
CA GLN A 103 -6.24 9.55 7.61
C GLN A 103 -7.20 8.79 8.51
N THR A 104 -6.70 7.72 9.14
CA THR A 104 -7.52 6.97 10.10
C THR A 104 -7.51 7.60 11.49
N ALA A 105 -8.49 7.26 12.32
CA ALA A 105 -8.55 7.64 13.73
C ALA A 105 -7.30 7.20 14.51
N LYS A 106 -6.71 6.06 14.14
CA LYS A 106 -5.45 5.58 14.73
C LYS A 106 -4.28 6.49 14.34
N MET A 107 -4.19 6.84 13.07
CA MET A 107 -3.15 7.73 12.54
C MET A 107 -3.15 9.09 13.23
N LYS A 108 -4.34 9.69 13.44
CA LYS A 108 -4.50 10.94 14.20
C LYS A 108 -3.99 10.82 15.63
N ARG A 109 -4.41 9.79 16.37
CA ARG A 109 -3.96 9.54 17.75
C ARG A 109 -2.44 9.36 17.86
N VAL A 110 -1.82 8.67 16.90
CA VAL A 110 -0.36 8.49 16.89
C VAL A 110 0.34 9.83 16.65
N TYR A 111 -0.18 10.64 15.73
CA TYR A 111 0.37 11.97 15.45
C TYR A 111 0.25 12.93 16.64
N GLU A 112 -0.92 12.98 17.28
CA GLU A 112 -1.16 13.79 18.47
C GLU A 112 -0.25 13.42 19.65
N ALA A 113 0.03 12.12 19.81
CA ALA A 113 0.91 11.63 20.87
C ALA A 113 2.40 11.92 20.60
N PHE A 114 2.80 12.06 19.34
CA PHE A 114 4.21 12.16 18.93
C PHE A 114 4.40 13.12 17.73
N PRO A 115 4.17 14.43 17.88
CA PRO A 115 4.23 15.38 16.76
C PRO A 115 5.66 15.77 16.35
N GLU A 116 6.67 15.47 17.18
CA GLU A 116 7.99 16.13 17.11
C GLU A 116 8.91 15.65 15.98
N VAL A 117 8.70 14.46 15.41
CA VAL A 117 9.55 13.94 14.32
C VAL A 117 8.68 13.32 13.23
N ILE A 118 8.53 14.06 12.12
CA ILE A 118 7.83 13.59 10.93
C ILE A 118 8.83 13.39 9.80
N MET A 119 8.90 12.18 9.27
CA MET A 119 9.55 11.86 8.01
C MET A 119 8.50 11.85 6.90
N VAL A 120 8.86 12.29 5.70
CA VAL A 120 7.99 12.20 4.52
C VAL A 120 8.57 11.15 3.58
N ASP A 121 7.78 10.13 3.28
CA ASP A 121 8.07 9.11 2.28
C ASP A 121 7.24 9.38 1.02
N SER A 122 7.78 9.07 -0.16
CA SER A 122 7.04 9.21 -1.41
C SER A 122 7.32 8.07 -2.38
N THR A 123 6.32 7.67 -3.16
CA THR A 123 6.54 6.69 -4.23
C THR A 123 7.46 7.27 -5.28
N GLN A 124 8.40 6.47 -5.80
CA GLN A 124 9.29 6.93 -6.87
C GLN A 124 8.51 7.30 -8.16
N ASN A 125 7.41 6.59 -8.42
CA ASN A 125 6.58 6.74 -9.61
C ASN A 125 5.17 7.20 -9.26
N THR A 126 4.43 7.60 -10.30
CA THR A 126 3.01 7.92 -10.24
C THR A 126 2.13 6.71 -10.59
N ASN A 127 0.85 6.77 -10.23
CA ASN A 127 -0.17 5.83 -10.70
C ASN A 127 -0.62 6.15 -12.14
N THR A 128 -1.53 5.35 -12.70
CA THR A 128 -2.09 5.55 -14.05
C THR A 128 -2.73 6.94 -14.25
N ASN A 129 -3.25 7.52 -13.16
CA ASN A 129 -3.88 8.85 -13.14
C ASN A 129 -2.86 9.97 -12.81
N ARG A 130 -1.55 9.67 -12.85
CA ARG A 130 -0.44 10.62 -12.62
C ARG A 130 -0.34 11.19 -11.20
N TYR A 131 -0.93 10.53 -10.22
CA TYR A 131 -0.75 10.91 -8.81
C TYR A 131 0.46 10.23 -8.19
N LYS A 132 1.21 11.00 -7.41
CA LYS A 132 2.29 10.51 -6.54
C LYS A 132 1.75 10.34 -5.13
N LEU A 133 2.07 9.23 -4.47
CA LEU A 133 1.68 9.02 -3.08
C LEU A 133 2.78 9.56 -2.16
N PHE A 134 2.39 10.48 -1.28
CA PHE A 134 3.17 10.98 -0.16
C PHE A 134 2.59 10.41 1.14
N SER A 135 3.48 10.02 2.05
CA SER A 135 3.11 9.46 3.35
C SER A 135 3.94 10.08 4.45
N TYR A 136 3.28 10.58 5.48
CA TYR A 136 3.92 11.11 6.67
C TYR A 136 4.12 9.98 7.67
N VAL A 137 5.33 9.88 8.22
CA VAL A 137 5.76 8.82 9.12
C VAL A 137 6.29 9.43 10.40
N VAL A 138 5.78 8.98 11.53
CA VAL A 138 6.33 9.32 12.85
C VAL A 138 7.18 8.17 13.36
N HIS A 139 8.30 8.48 14.01
CA HIS A 139 9.14 7.48 14.64
C HIS A 139 8.67 7.20 16.07
N VAL A 140 8.15 6.00 16.32
CA VAL A 140 7.62 5.56 17.62
C VAL A 140 8.42 4.36 18.10
N PHE A 141 9.19 4.53 19.18
CA PHE A 141 9.98 3.47 19.83
C PHE A 141 10.79 2.57 18.87
N GLY A 142 11.59 3.17 17.98
CA GLY A 142 12.40 2.42 17.03
C GLY A 142 11.67 1.97 15.76
N LYS A 143 10.36 2.28 15.62
CA LYS A 143 9.54 1.86 14.49
C LYS A 143 8.83 3.05 13.84
N GLY A 144 8.94 3.17 12.52
CA GLY A 144 8.13 4.13 11.76
C GLY A 144 6.65 3.72 11.77
N GLN A 145 5.75 4.68 11.99
CA GLN A 145 4.31 4.53 11.84
C GLN A 145 3.79 5.58 10.87
N TYR A 146 3.06 5.15 9.84
CA TYR A 146 2.36 6.08 8.95
C TYR A 146 1.25 6.79 9.71
N VAL A 147 1.19 8.11 9.57
CA VAL A 147 0.23 8.98 10.25
C VAL A 147 -0.62 9.82 9.30
N HIS A 148 -0.29 9.92 8.02
CA HIS A 148 -1.13 10.61 7.05
C HIS A 148 -0.70 10.21 5.63
N HIS A 149 -1.66 10.13 4.71
CA HIS A 149 -1.40 9.84 3.31
C HIS A 149 -2.04 10.89 2.41
N ALA A 150 -1.31 11.28 1.37
CA ALA A 150 -1.76 12.22 0.35
C ALA A 150 -1.39 11.70 -1.05
N LEU A 151 -2.37 11.60 -1.94
CA LEU A 151 -2.15 11.49 -3.37
C LEU A 151 -2.13 12.90 -3.94
N VAL A 152 -1.00 13.29 -4.52
CA VAL A 152 -0.81 14.62 -5.11
C VAL A 152 -0.65 14.44 -6.61
N GLU A 153 -1.43 15.18 -7.38
CA GLU A 153 -1.24 15.29 -8.83
C GLU A 153 0.21 15.73 -9.09
N SER A 154 0.96 14.89 -9.78
CA SER A 154 2.35 15.23 -10.09
C SER A 154 2.36 16.35 -11.12
N GLU A 155 3.19 17.36 -10.91
CA GLU A 155 3.44 18.41 -11.91
C GLU A 155 3.82 17.78 -13.25
N GLU A 156 3.21 18.27 -14.33
CA GLU A 156 3.72 18.03 -15.68
C GLU A 156 5.10 18.70 -15.80
N ARG A 157 6.02 17.93 -16.37
CA ARG A 157 7.44 18.25 -16.53
C ARG A 157 7.69 19.53 -17.32
#